data_AF-A0A447S039-F1
#
_entry.id   AF-A0A447S039-F1
#
_cell.length_a   1.000
_cell.length_b   1.000
_cell.length_c   1.000
_cell.angle_alpha   90.00
_cell.angle_beta   90.00
_cell.angle_gamma   90.00
#
_symmetry.space_group_name_H-M   'P 1'
#
loop_
_entity.id
_entity.type
_entity.pdbx_description
1 polymer ?
#
loop_
_entity_poly.entity_id
_entity_poly.type
_entity_poly.pdbx_seq_one_letter_code
_entity_poly.pdbx_strand_id
1 'polypeptide(L)'
;MSAWRSTNLTNWAGDRAFADDKAIVGGIARLDGRPVMIIGHQKGRETKEKIRRNFGMPAPEGYRKALRLMEMAERFKMPIITFIDTPGAYPGVGAEERGQSEAIARNLREMSRLSVPVICTVIGEGGSGGALAIGVGDKVNMLQYSTYSVISPEGCASILWKSADKAPLAAEAMGIIARV
;
A
#
# COMPACT_ATOMS: atom_id res chain seq x y z
N MET A 1 1.87 -23.81 -10.02
CA MET A 1 2.06 -22.43 -10.55
C MET A 1 1.05 -22.06 -11.66
N SER A 2 -0.18 -22.60 -11.64
CA SER A 2 -1.15 -22.46 -12.74
C SER A 2 -2.39 -21.57 -12.44
N ALA A 3 -2.52 -21.00 -11.24
CA ALA A 3 -3.78 -20.37 -10.79
C ALA A 3 -4.03 -18.91 -11.23
N TRP A 4 -3.07 -18.23 -11.86
CA TRP A 4 -3.19 -16.79 -12.18
C TRP A 4 -3.41 -16.46 -13.66
N ARG A 5 -3.73 -17.45 -14.50
CA ARG A 5 -3.71 -17.30 -15.97
C ARG A 5 -4.93 -16.61 -16.60
N SER A 6 -5.94 -16.19 -15.84
CA SER A 6 -7.17 -15.60 -16.41
C SER A 6 -7.70 -14.33 -15.71
N THR A 7 -6.84 -13.54 -15.06
CA THR A 7 -7.23 -12.29 -14.39
C THR A 7 -7.07 -11.07 -15.31
N ASN A 8 -8.08 -10.75 -16.11
CA ASN A 8 -8.17 -9.40 -16.67
C ASN A 8 -8.57 -8.43 -15.56
N LEU A 9 -7.60 -7.67 -15.06
CA LEU A 9 -7.85 -6.58 -14.10
C LEU A 9 -8.50 -5.40 -14.83
N THR A 10 -9.72 -5.04 -14.42
CA THR A 10 -10.37 -3.81 -14.89
C THR A 10 -10.03 -2.68 -13.93
N ASN A 11 -9.03 -1.87 -14.28
CA ASN A 11 -8.58 -0.75 -13.45
C ASN A 11 -9.62 0.37 -13.35
N TRP A 12 -9.81 0.91 -12.15
CA TRP A 12 -10.70 2.03 -11.88
C TRP A 12 -9.94 3.22 -11.30
N ALA A 13 -10.35 4.41 -11.71
CA ALA A 13 -9.65 5.67 -11.42
C ALA A 13 -10.41 6.56 -10.43
N GLY A 14 -9.66 7.41 -9.75
CA GLY A 14 -10.15 8.59 -9.01
C GLY A 14 -10.72 8.31 -7.63
N ASP A 15 -10.61 9.29 -6.75
CA ASP A 15 -11.22 9.33 -5.41
C ASP A 15 -12.62 9.96 -5.40
N ARG A 16 -13.04 10.59 -6.51
CA ARG A 16 -14.29 11.36 -6.69
C ARG A 16 -14.31 12.74 -6.02
N ALA A 17 -13.16 13.23 -5.56
CA ALA A 17 -13.07 14.53 -4.88
C ALA A 17 -11.92 15.39 -5.43
N PHE A 18 -10.76 14.80 -5.70
CA PHE A 18 -9.56 15.56 -6.07
C PHE A 18 -8.89 15.02 -7.34
N ALA A 19 -8.40 13.78 -7.31
CA ALA A 19 -7.62 13.25 -8.43
C ALA A 19 -7.58 11.71 -8.48
N ASP A 20 -6.96 11.20 -9.54
CA ASP A 20 -6.58 9.80 -9.67
C ASP A 20 -5.07 9.63 -9.45
N ASP A 21 -4.68 9.34 -8.22
CA ASP A 21 -3.29 9.08 -7.84
C ASP A 21 -2.73 7.85 -8.57
N LYS A 22 -1.58 7.99 -9.24
CA LYS A 22 -0.95 6.90 -10.00
C LYS A 22 -0.08 5.96 -9.16
N ALA A 23 0.22 6.33 -7.91
CA ALA A 23 0.94 5.51 -6.95
C ALA A 23 0.07 4.36 -6.39
N ILE A 24 -1.26 4.50 -6.43
CA ILE A 24 -2.21 3.44 -6.12
C ILE A 24 -2.90 2.97 -7.40
N VAL A 25 -2.97 1.65 -7.60
CA VAL A 25 -3.78 1.01 -8.63
C VAL A 25 -4.84 0.13 -7.98
N GLY A 26 -5.97 -0.05 -8.65
CA GLY A 26 -6.97 -0.99 -8.15
C GLY A 26 -8.15 -1.14 -9.08
N GLY A 27 -8.88 -2.23 -8.90
CA GLY A 27 -9.96 -2.63 -9.78
C GLY A 27 -10.43 -4.06 -9.53
N ILE A 28 -11.42 -4.49 -10.31
CA ILE A 28 -11.99 -5.83 -10.20
C ILE A 28 -11.23 -6.82 -11.09
N ALA A 29 -10.98 -8.01 -10.55
CA ALA A 29 -10.46 -9.16 -11.28
C ALA A 29 -11.21 -10.44 -10.89
N ARG A 30 -10.82 -11.58 -11.47
CA ARG A 30 -11.34 -12.90 -11.11
C ARG A 30 -10.23 -13.86 -10.70
N LEU A 31 -10.21 -14.27 -9.44
CA LEU A 31 -9.30 -15.31 -8.94
C LEU A 31 -10.04 -16.65 -8.95
N ASP A 32 -9.60 -17.60 -9.78
CA ASP A 32 -10.26 -18.89 -9.99
C ASP A 32 -11.78 -18.77 -10.22
N GLY A 33 -12.16 -17.80 -11.05
CA GLY A 33 -13.56 -17.49 -11.37
C GLY A 33 -14.30 -16.62 -10.34
N ARG A 34 -13.80 -16.50 -9.11
CA ARG A 34 -14.37 -15.67 -8.04
C ARG A 34 -14.02 -14.18 -8.23
N PRO A 35 -15.00 -13.26 -8.22
CA PRO A 35 -14.71 -11.83 -8.31
C PRO A 35 -14.00 -11.35 -7.05
N VAL A 36 -12.94 -10.56 -7.23
CA VAL A 36 -12.14 -9.97 -6.15
C VAL A 36 -11.82 -8.52 -6.48
N MET A 37 -11.73 -7.69 -5.44
CA MET A 37 -11.17 -6.34 -5.54
C MET A 37 -9.67 -6.40 -5.28
N ILE A 38 -8.86 -5.92 -6.23
CA ILE A 38 -7.41 -5.81 -6.10
C ILE A 38 -7.07 -4.34 -5.91
N ILE A 39 -6.21 -4.04 -4.93
CA ILE A 39 -5.67 -2.69 -4.67
C ILE A 39 -4.18 -2.83 -4.38
N GLY A 40 -3.35 -1.90 -4.81
CA GLY A 40 -1.95 -1.95 -4.42
C GLY A 40 -1.15 -0.72 -4.80
N HIS A 41 0.04 -0.66 -4.25
CA HIS A 41 1.05 0.30 -4.65
C HIS A 41 1.61 -0.05 -6.02
N GLN A 42 1.96 0.96 -6.82
CA GLN A 42 2.58 0.77 -8.12
C GLN A 42 3.78 1.70 -8.26
N LYS A 43 4.99 1.16 -8.08
CA LYS A 43 6.25 1.94 -8.19
C LYS A 43 6.60 2.31 -9.63
N GLY A 44 6.34 1.42 -10.58
CA GLY A 44 6.80 1.55 -11.97
C GLY A 44 8.20 0.98 -12.20
N ARG A 45 8.47 0.50 -13.41
CA ARG A 45 9.73 -0.20 -13.74
C ARG A 45 10.80 0.79 -14.19
N GLU A 46 10.45 1.61 -15.17
CA GLU A 46 11.36 2.58 -15.79
C GLU A 46 11.32 3.93 -15.08
N THR A 47 12.39 4.72 -15.18
CA THR A 47 12.50 6.05 -14.54
C THR A 47 11.32 6.97 -14.85
N LYS A 48 10.88 7.03 -16.12
CA LYS A 48 9.71 7.83 -16.51
C LYS A 48 8.44 7.38 -15.81
N GLU A 49 8.27 6.07 -15.63
CA GLU A 49 7.10 5.52 -14.93
C GLU A 49 7.19 5.79 -13.42
N LYS A 50 8.38 5.62 -12.83
CA LYS A 50 8.62 5.93 -11.41
C LYS A 50 8.27 7.36 -11.07
N ILE A 51 8.69 8.33 -11.89
CA ILE A 51 8.32 9.75 -11.71
C ILE A 51 6.80 9.92 -11.81
N ARG A 52 6.16 9.36 -12.84
CA ARG A 52 4.70 9.46 -13.03
C ARG A 52 3.91 8.88 -11.85
N ARG A 53 4.42 7.84 -11.21
CA ARG A 53 3.77 7.12 -10.10
C ARG A 53 4.32 7.50 -8.73
N ASN A 54 5.10 8.57 -8.67
CA ASN A 54 5.70 9.06 -7.44
C ASN A 54 6.45 7.96 -6.66
N PHE A 55 7.13 7.06 -7.38
CA PHE A 55 7.86 5.92 -6.82
C PHE A 55 6.99 5.01 -5.92
N GLY A 56 5.68 4.99 -6.14
CA GLY A 56 4.73 4.25 -5.33
C GLY A 56 4.43 4.89 -3.98
N MET A 57 4.75 6.17 -3.77
CA MET A 57 4.41 6.95 -2.58
C MET A 57 3.07 7.69 -2.80
N PRO A 58 1.96 7.23 -2.18
CA PRO A 58 0.65 7.84 -2.41
C PRO A 58 0.49 9.19 -1.72
N ALA A 59 -0.26 10.08 -2.37
CA ALA A 59 -0.87 11.26 -1.80
C ALA A 59 -2.23 10.90 -1.15
N PRO A 60 -2.89 11.83 -0.42
CA PRO A 60 -4.12 11.54 0.31
C PRO A 60 -5.25 10.99 -0.58
N GLU A 61 -5.40 11.55 -1.78
CA GLU A 61 -6.32 11.09 -2.82
C GLU A 61 -6.10 9.62 -3.23
N GLY A 62 -4.87 9.09 -3.13
CA GLY A 62 -4.57 7.69 -3.36
C GLY A 62 -5.21 6.77 -2.31
N TYR A 63 -5.10 7.13 -1.03
CA TYR A 63 -5.74 6.37 0.06
C TYR A 63 -7.25 6.49 0.02
N ARG A 64 -7.80 7.67 -0.29
CA ARG A 64 -9.25 7.88 -0.48
C ARG A 64 -9.79 7.04 -1.65
N LYS A 65 -9.04 6.96 -2.76
CA LYS A 65 -9.36 6.04 -3.86
C LYS A 65 -9.34 4.60 -3.39
N ALA A 66 -8.32 4.17 -2.65
CA ALA A 66 -8.24 2.81 -2.11
C ALA A 66 -9.46 2.47 -1.26
N LEU A 67 -9.83 3.34 -0.31
CA LEU A 67 -11.01 3.16 0.53
C LEU A 67 -12.31 3.07 -0.28
N ARG A 68 -12.51 3.97 -1.24
CA ARG A 68 -13.68 3.92 -2.14
C ARG A 68 -13.80 2.57 -2.86
N LEU A 69 -12.68 1.97 -3.25
CA LEU A 69 -12.65 0.65 -3.89
C LEU A 69 -12.98 -0.46 -2.89
N MET A 70 -12.48 -0.38 -1.65
CA MET A 70 -12.79 -1.32 -0.58
C MET A 70 -14.28 -1.26 -0.19
N GLU A 71 -14.85 -0.07 -0.03
CA GLU A 71 -16.28 0.13 0.23
C GLU A 71 -17.16 -0.45 -0.90
N MET A 72 -16.68 -0.34 -2.15
CA MET A 72 -17.37 -0.97 -3.28
C MET A 72 -17.29 -2.49 -3.22
N ALA A 73 -16.12 -3.04 -2.87
CA ALA A 73 -15.96 -4.48 -2.70
C ALA A 73 -16.91 -5.03 -1.62
N GLU A 74 -16.98 -4.35 -0.48
CA GLU A 74 -17.89 -4.69 0.61
C GLU A 74 -19.36 -4.67 0.16
N ARG A 75 -19.80 -3.61 -0.53
CA ARG A 75 -21.17 -3.47 -1.04
C ARG A 75 -21.60 -4.66 -1.90
N PHE A 76 -20.68 -5.22 -2.68
CA PHE A 76 -20.92 -6.37 -3.56
C PHE A 76 -20.41 -7.69 -2.95
N LYS A 77 -20.08 -7.73 -1.66
CA LYS A 77 -19.62 -8.92 -0.93
C LYS A 77 -18.41 -9.60 -1.58
N MET A 78 -17.51 -8.81 -2.17
CA MET A 78 -16.29 -9.29 -2.82
C MET A 78 -15.12 -9.27 -1.84
N PRO A 79 -14.29 -10.33 -1.79
CA PRO A 79 -13.02 -10.28 -1.08
C PRO A 79 -12.10 -9.20 -1.62
N ILE A 80 -11.28 -8.65 -0.73
CA ILE A 80 -10.27 -7.63 -1.04
C ILE A 80 -8.88 -8.25 -0.93
N ILE A 81 -8.04 -7.99 -1.92
CA ILE A 81 -6.63 -8.38 -1.93
C ILE A 81 -5.79 -7.12 -2.10
N THR A 82 -4.90 -6.85 -1.14
CA THR A 82 -4.00 -5.70 -1.20
C THR A 82 -2.54 -6.11 -1.41
N PHE A 83 -1.83 -5.33 -2.23
CA PHE A 83 -0.40 -5.49 -2.49
C PHE A 83 0.39 -4.27 -1.98
N ILE A 84 1.24 -4.52 -0.98
CA ILE A 84 2.02 -3.49 -0.29
C ILE A 84 3.44 -3.45 -0.87
N ASP A 85 3.81 -2.29 -1.43
CA ASP A 85 5.13 -2.00 -1.98
C ASP A 85 5.34 -0.49 -2.10
N THR A 86 5.62 0.17 -0.98
CA THR A 86 5.83 1.61 -0.90
C THR A 86 6.96 1.97 0.06
N PRO A 87 7.77 3.00 -0.25
CA PRO A 87 8.68 3.60 0.73
C PRO A 87 7.94 4.32 1.86
N GLY A 88 6.66 4.66 1.64
CA GLY A 88 5.82 5.38 2.58
C GLY A 88 4.85 6.32 1.87
N ALA A 89 4.02 7.01 2.66
CA ALA A 89 3.18 8.07 2.14
C ALA A 89 4.03 9.25 1.65
N TYR A 90 3.60 9.93 0.59
CA TYR A 90 4.35 11.05 0.03
C TYR A 90 4.45 12.21 1.03
N PRO A 91 5.65 12.63 1.45
CA PRO A 91 5.83 13.68 2.46
C PRO A 91 5.97 15.07 1.81
N GLY A 92 4.89 15.56 1.19
CA GLY A 92 4.88 16.83 0.48
C GLY A 92 3.85 17.84 1.00
N VAL A 93 4.10 19.14 0.80
CA VAL A 93 3.21 20.24 1.26
C VAL A 93 1.77 20.02 0.81
N GLY A 94 1.55 19.75 -0.47
CA GLY A 94 0.20 19.50 -0.98
C GLY A 94 -0.46 18.26 -0.37
N ALA A 95 0.31 17.25 0.03
CA ALA A 95 -0.23 16.09 0.72
C ALA A 95 -0.71 16.47 2.14
N GLU A 96 0.06 17.30 2.85
CA GLU A 96 -0.33 17.82 4.17
C GLU A 96 -1.58 18.72 4.07
N GLU A 97 -1.61 19.68 3.14
CA GLU A 97 -2.76 20.58 2.91
C GLU A 97 -4.04 19.79 2.59
N ARG A 98 -3.91 18.62 1.96
CA ARG A 98 -5.02 17.73 1.61
C ARG A 98 -5.29 16.64 2.64
N GLY A 99 -4.63 16.65 3.79
CA GLY A 99 -4.88 15.75 4.91
C GLY A 99 -4.32 14.35 4.74
N GLN A 100 -3.00 14.22 4.55
CA GLN A 100 -2.30 12.91 4.49
C GLN A 100 -2.56 12.06 5.73
N SER A 101 -2.47 12.67 6.91
CA SER A 101 -2.75 12.01 8.19
C SER A 101 -4.21 11.55 8.29
N GLU A 102 -5.17 12.38 7.88
CA GLU A 102 -6.60 12.02 7.89
C GLU A 102 -6.89 10.86 6.95
N ALA A 103 -6.38 10.90 5.72
CA ALA A 103 -6.64 9.87 4.72
C ALA A 103 -6.11 8.50 5.17
N ILE A 104 -4.91 8.45 5.77
CA ILE A 104 -4.35 7.24 6.36
C ILE A 104 -5.22 6.78 7.54
N ALA A 105 -5.47 7.66 8.52
CA ALA A 105 -6.22 7.31 9.73
C ALA A 105 -7.65 6.82 9.42
N ARG A 106 -8.32 7.45 8.46
CA ARG A 106 -9.64 7.06 8.00
C ARG A 106 -9.60 5.67 7.37
N ASN A 107 -8.61 5.36 6.53
CA ASN A 107 -8.44 4.02 5.99
C ASN A 107 -8.27 2.98 7.10
N LEU A 108 -7.40 3.22 8.09
CA LEU A 108 -7.22 2.29 9.21
C LEU A 108 -8.54 2.01 9.94
N ARG A 109 -9.31 3.06 10.21
CA ARG A 109 -10.62 2.95 10.88
C ARG A 109 -11.61 2.16 10.05
N GLU A 110 -11.82 2.51 8.79
CA GLU A 110 -12.83 1.86 7.96
C GLU A 110 -12.44 0.42 7.59
N MET A 111 -11.16 0.17 7.30
CA MET A 111 -10.68 -1.19 7.01
C MET A 111 -10.93 -2.14 8.18
N SER A 112 -10.79 -1.67 9.43
CA SER A 112 -11.07 -2.49 10.62
C SER A 112 -12.53 -2.92 10.76
N ARG A 113 -13.45 -2.30 10.00
CA ARG A 113 -14.90 -2.53 10.07
C ARG A 113 -15.44 -3.25 8.83
N LEU A 114 -14.60 -3.54 7.84
CA LEU A 114 -15.00 -4.26 6.63
C LEU A 114 -15.53 -5.65 6.99
N SER A 115 -16.64 -6.01 6.37
CA SER A 115 -17.37 -7.28 6.59
C SER A 115 -17.02 -8.37 5.58
N VAL A 116 -16.11 -8.08 4.64
CA VAL A 116 -15.61 -9.02 3.62
C VAL A 116 -14.17 -9.43 3.93
N PRO A 117 -13.72 -10.63 3.50
CA PRO A 117 -12.34 -11.05 3.72
C PRO A 117 -11.33 -10.10 3.07
N VAL A 118 -10.31 -9.68 3.82
CA VAL A 118 -9.21 -8.83 3.37
C VAL A 118 -7.88 -9.57 3.54
N ILE A 119 -7.17 -9.78 2.43
CA ILE A 119 -5.84 -10.40 2.41
C ILE A 119 -4.82 -9.37 1.97
N CYS A 120 -3.92 -9.00 2.87
CA CYS A 120 -2.82 -8.08 2.61
C CYS A 120 -1.53 -8.86 2.33
N THR A 121 -0.77 -8.49 1.31
CA THR A 121 0.54 -9.10 1.04
C THR A 121 1.59 -8.03 0.79
N VAL A 122 2.64 -8.03 1.61
CA VAL A 122 3.83 -7.20 1.38
C VAL A 122 4.72 -7.88 0.35
N ILE A 123 4.74 -7.30 -0.86
CA ILE A 123 5.46 -7.85 -2.02
C ILE A 123 6.79 -7.16 -2.30
N GLY A 124 7.06 -6.04 -1.63
CA GLY A 124 8.32 -5.30 -1.75
C GLY A 124 8.61 -4.57 -0.43
N GLU A 125 8.37 -3.26 -0.41
CA GLU A 125 8.63 -2.45 0.78
C GLU A 125 7.33 -2.11 1.54
N GLY A 126 7.32 -2.37 2.85
CA GLY A 126 6.24 -2.01 3.77
C GLY A 126 6.58 -0.74 4.55
N GLY A 127 6.62 0.42 3.88
CA GLY A 127 6.99 1.68 4.50
C GLY A 127 5.91 2.31 5.39
N SER A 128 6.07 2.21 6.71
CA SER A 128 5.37 3.02 7.72
C SER A 128 3.84 3.02 7.60
N GLY A 129 3.19 4.10 8.05
CA GLY A 129 1.74 4.30 7.99
C GLY A 129 1.18 4.33 6.57
N GLY A 130 2.00 4.68 5.56
CA GLY A 130 1.58 4.65 4.16
C GLY A 130 1.31 3.24 3.65
N ALA A 131 2.17 2.28 4.00
CA ALA A 131 1.92 0.87 3.76
C ALA A 131 0.72 0.35 4.57
N LEU A 132 0.64 0.73 5.85
CA LEU A 132 -0.44 0.29 6.75
C LEU A 132 -1.83 0.79 6.31
N ALA A 133 -1.91 1.91 5.60
CA ALA A 133 -3.16 2.49 5.09
C ALA A 133 -3.94 1.60 4.10
N ILE A 134 -3.32 0.53 3.59
CA ILE A 134 -4.00 -0.55 2.85
C ILE A 134 -3.63 -1.94 3.41
N GLY A 135 -3.14 -2.00 4.65
CA GLY A 135 -2.55 -3.18 5.26
C GLY A 135 -3.32 -3.78 6.44
N VAL A 136 -4.46 -3.21 6.82
CA VAL A 136 -5.34 -3.78 7.85
C VAL A 136 -6.19 -4.89 7.22
N GLY A 137 -5.87 -6.15 7.46
CA GLY A 137 -6.62 -7.28 6.92
C GLY A 137 -6.60 -8.53 7.79
N ASP A 138 -7.49 -9.49 7.47
CA ASP A 138 -7.65 -10.75 8.20
C ASP A 138 -6.41 -11.65 8.11
N LYS A 139 -5.71 -11.57 6.97
CA LYS A 139 -4.45 -12.25 6.72
C LYS A 139 -3.44 -11.26 6.18
N VAL A 140 -2.27 -11.22 6.80
CA VAL A 140 -1.13 -10.41 6.38
C VAL A 140 0.02 -11.33 6.06
N ASN A 141 0.35 -11.44 4.78
CA ASN A 141 1.47 -12.22 4.28
C ASN A 141 2.64 -11.29 3.96
N MET A 142 3.86 -11.82 4.03
CA MET A 142 5.07 -11.14 3.58
C MET A 142 5.86 -12.08 2.69
N LEU A 143 6.32 -11.60 1.53
CA LEU A 143 7.29 -12.34 0.73
C LEU A 143 8.63 -12.43 1.48
N GLN A 144 9.40 -13.49 1.23
CA GLN A 144 10.63 -13.79 1.96
C GLN A 144 11.64 -12.63 2.00
N TYR A 145 11.69 -11.82 0.93
CA TYR A 145 12.62 -10.70 0.79
C TYR A 145 11.94 -9.33 0.88
N SER A 146 10.66 -9.27 1.29
CA SER A 146 10.03 -7.99 1.60
C SER A 146 10.42 -7.49 2.99
N THR A 147 10.28 -6.19 3.18
CA THR A 147 10.51 -5.53 4.48
C THR A 147 9.24 -4.89 4.99
N TYR A 148 9.09 -4.73 6.30
CA TYR A 148 8.02 -3.95 6.91
C TYR A 148 8.57 -3.18 8.12
N SER A 149 8.46 -1.85 8.12
CA SER A 149 9.04 -1.02 9.17
C SER A 149 8.19 0.21 9.49
N VAL A 150 8.29 0.69 10.73
CA VAL A 150 7.62 1.93 11.17
C VAL A 150 8.29 3.19 10.63
N ILE A 151 9.58 3.10 10.30
CA ILE A 151 10.43 4.16 9.74
C ILE A 151 11.45 3.52 8.80
N SER A 152 11.94 4.25 7.80
CA SER A 152 13.04 3.75 6.96
C SER A 152 14.30 3.52 7.80
N PRO A 153 15.14 2.54 7.45
CA PRO A 153 16.43 2.32 8.13
C PRO A 153 17.32 3.57 8.14
N GLU A 154 17.38 4.30 7.04
CA GLU A 154 18.14 5.54 6.89
C GLU A 154 17.60 6.63 7.84
N GLY A 155 16.27 6.75 7.92
CA GLY A 155 15.59 7.67 8.83
C GLY A 155 15.92 7.35 10.28
N CYS A 156 15.76 6.09 10.69
CA CYS A 156 16.09 5.62 12.03
C CYS A 156 17.57 5.87 12.38
N ALA A 157 18.49 5.54 11.47
CA ALA A 157 19.93 5.70 11.67
C ALA A 157 20.32 7.17 11.85
N SER A 158 19.75 8.07 11.04
CA SER A 158 20.00 9.51 11.15
C SER A 158 19.51 10.11 12.48
N ILE A 159 18.45 9.56 13.08
CA ILE A 159 17.89 10.06 14.35
C ILE A 159 18.66 9.48 15.55
N LEU A 160 18.77 8.14 15.63
CA LEU A 160 19.29 7.46 16.82
C LEU A 160 20.82 7.40 16.85
N TRP A 161 21.47 7.34 15.68
CA TRP A 161 22.93 7.28 15.58
C TRP A 161 23.55 8.52 14.93
N LYS A 162 22.76 9.53 14.56
CA LYS A 162 23.23 10.77 13.91
C LYS A 162 24.04 10.51 12.64
N SER A 163 23.79 9.40 11.94
CA SER A 163 24.49 9.02 10.71
C SER A 163 23.61 8.10 9.85
N ALA A 164 23.38 8.48 8.59
CA ALA A 164 22.61 7.67 7.64
C ALA A 164 23.34 6.38 7.23
N ASP A 165 24.68 6.38 7.27
CA ASP A 165 25.50 5.21 6.90
C ASP A 165 25.28 4.01 7.82
N LYS A 166 24.70 4.24 9.00
CA LYS A 166 24.32 3.18 9.96
C LYS A 166 22.95 2.56 9.67
N ALA A 167 22.36 2.81 8.50
CA ALA A 167 21.11 2.18 8.06
C ALA A 167 21.10 0.64 8.20
N PRO A 168 22.17 -0.12 7.85
CA PRO A 168 22.17 -1.57 8.04
C PRO A 168 22.01 -1.98 9.52
N LEU A 169 22.66 -1.27 10.44
CA LEU A 169 22.54 -1.50 11.89
C LEU A 169 21.11 -1.21 12.37
N ALA A 170 20.52 -0.11 11.90
CA ALA A 170 19.15 0.25 12.23
C ALA A 170 18.13 -0.77 11.70
N ALA A 171 18.32 -1.27 10.48
CA ALA A 171 17.48 -2.30 9.88
C ALA A 171 17.49 -3.59 10.72
N GLU A 172 18.66 -4.03 11.16
CA GLU A 172 18.82 -5.21 12.03
C GLU A 172 18.16 -4.97 13.39
N ALA A 173 18.42 -3.84 14.02
CA ALA A 173 17.87 -3.50 15.34
C ALA A 173 16.34 -3.42 15.35
N MET A 174 15.72 -2.93 14.26
CA MET A 174 14.27 -2.85 14.12
C MET A 174 13.62 -4.19 13.74
N GLY A 175 14.37 -5.17 13.23
CA GLY A 175 13.84 -6.49 12.86
C GLY A 175 12.85 -6.44 11.68
N ILE A 176 13.18 -5.71 10.61
CA ILE A 176 12.26 -5.37 9.52
C ILE A 176 12.01 -6.50 8.49
N ILE A 177 12.68 -7.64 8.63
CA ILE A 177 12.63 -8.75 7.66
C ILE A 177 11.55 -9.76 8.01
N ALA A 178 11.01 -10.45 7.00
CA ALA A 178 10.20 -11.64 7.23
C ALA A 178 11.02 -12.73 7.93
N ARG A 179 10.49 -13.31 9.01
CA ARG A 179 11.09 -14.49 9.66
C ARG A 179 10.42 -15.73 9.11
N VAL A 180 11.23 -16.66 8.62
CA VAL A 180 10.80 -17.96 8.09
C VAL A 180 10.69 -18.96 9.23
#